data_AF-A0AA39I2E9-F1
#
_entry.id   AF-A0AA39I2E9-F1
#
_cell.length_a   1.000
_cell.length_b   1.000
_cell.length_c   1.000
_cell.angle_alpha   90.00
_cell.angle_beta   90.00
_cell.angle_gamma   90.00
#
_symmetry.space_group_name_H-M   'P 1'
#
loop_
_entity.id
_entity.type
_entity.pdbx_description
1 polymer ?
#
loop_
_entity_poly.entity_id
_entity_poly.type
_entity_poly.pdbx_seq_one_letter_code
_entity_poly.pdbx_strand_id
1 'polypeptide(L)'
;MSGGDVRIKTKEGETYIAATQRPDGTWRKARRVKEGYVPQDEQPKYEARGEQMRREMAAQNQAPRYPVGWTPKQMKEGMNARPGRAAASQSAAKSKVTFAPELGPGPSGPQKPLTAVFKPNACITPQDHLEKKIKNVQKKIDEIDKLEARIKKD
;
A
#
# COMPACT_ATOMS: atom_id res chain seq x y z
N MET A 1 9.35 -16.75 31.86
CA MET A 1 7.98 -17.32 31.80
C MET A 1 7.58 -17.37 30.35
N SER A 2 7.35 -18.57 29.82
CA SER A 2 7.25 -18.84 28.37
C SER A 2 6.01 -18.16 27.76
N GLY A 3 6.22 -17.26 26.79
CA GLY A 3 5.15 -16.64 26.00
C GLY A 3 4.64 -17.57 24.90
N GLY A 4 4.16 -18.76 25.29
CA GLY A 4 3.56 -19.73 24.38
C GLY A 4 2.07 -19.48 24.12
N ASP A 5 1.54 -20.13 23.10
CA ASP A 5 0.11 -20.11 22.77
C ASP A 5 -0.73 -20.71 23.93
N VAL A 6 -1.61 -19.90 24.54
CA VAL A 6 -2.42 -20.27 25.73
C VAL A 6 -3.80 -20.85 25.34
N ARG A 7 -3.95 -21.33 24.11
CA ARG A 7 -5.22 -21.85 23.58
C ARG A 7 -5.44 -23.32 23.96
N ILE A 8 -6.66 -23.66 24.34
CA ILE A 8 -7.14 -25.01 24.66
C ILE A 8 -8.16 -25.45 23.59
N LYS A 9 -8.08 -26.69 23.11
CA LYS A 9 -9.06 -27.27 22.18
C LYS A 9 -10.04 -28.19 22.92
N THR A 10 -11.34 -28.02 22.67
CA THR A 10 -12.37 -28.95 23.17
C THR A 10 -12.54 -30.15 22.25
N LYS A 11 -13.20 -31.21 22.74
CA LYS A 11 -13.52 -32.41 21.94
C LYS A 11 -14.42 -32.11 20.73
N GLU A 12 -15.16 -31.01 20.79
CA GLU A 12 -16.06 -30.51 19.76
C GLU A 12 -15.32 -29.69 18.68
N GLY A 13 -13.99 -29.57 18.77
CA GLY A 13 -13.14 -28.86 17.81
C GLY A 13 -13.08 -27.34 18.04
N GLU A 14 -13.66 -26.83 19.11
CA GLU A 14 -13.66 -25.41 19.41
C GLU A 14 -12.36 -25.00 20.13
N THR A 15 -11.76 -23.88 19.72
CA THR A 15 -10.52 -23.35 20.33
C THR A 15 -10.85 -22.19 21.28
N TYR A 16 -10.31 -22.23 22.50
CA TYR A 16 -10.60 -21.25 23.56
C TYR A 16 -9.32 -20.73 24.23
N ILE A 17 -9.31 -19.46 24.62
CA ILE A 17 -8.42 -18.95 25.66
C ILE A 17 -9.05 -19.30 27.01
N ALA A 18 -8.29 -20.00 27.86
CA ALA A 18 -8.75 -20.44 29.17
C ALA A 18 -9.24 -19.28 30.05
N ALA A 19 -10.13 -19.58 30.99
CA ALA A 19 -10.49 -18.62 32.03
C ALA A 19 -9.24 -18.24 32.85
N THR A 20 -9.06 -16.97 33.16
CA THR A 20 -7.88 -16.48 33.90
C THR A 20 -8.32 -15.76 35.17
N GLN A 21 -7.68 -16.07 36.29
CA GLN A 21 -7.92 -15.34 37.53
C GLN A 21 -7.26 -13.96 37.47
N ARG A 22 -7.94 -12.95 37.98
CA ARG A 22 -7.40 -11.61 38.20
C ARG A 22 -6.58 -11.56 39.48
N PRO A 23 -5.73 -10.54 39.66
CA PRO A 23 -5.04 -10.32 40.94
C PRO A 23 -5.99 -10.10 42.12
N ASP A 24 -7.20 -9.59 41.87
CA ASP A 24 -8.27 -9.40 42.87
C ASP A 24 -9.05 -10.70 43.19
N GLY A 25 -8.66 -11.84 42.59
CA GLY A 25 -9.29 -13.15 42.79
C GLY A 25 -10.52 -13.40 41.92
N THR A 26 -11.08 -12.38 41.26
CA THR A 26 -12.21 -12.55 40.34
C THR A 26 -11.76 -13.26 39.05
N TRP A 27 -12.67 -13.97 38.38
CA TRP A 27 -12.32 -14.72 37.16
C TRP A 27 -12.70 -13.95 35.90
N ARG A 28 -11.82 -14.00 34.89
CA ARG A 28 -12.15 -13.63 33.51
C ARG A 28 -12.73 -14.86 32.82
N LYS A 29 -13.88 -14.69 32.17
CA LYS A 29 -14.50 -15.76 31.35
C LYS A 29 -13.57 -16.22 30.24
N ALA A 30 -13.69 -17.50 29.86
CA ALA A 30 -13.03 -18.04 28.68
C ALA A 30 -13.51 -17.32 27.41
N ARG A 31 -12.65 -17.28 26.38
CA ARG A 31 -12.95 -16.60 25.10
C ARG A 31 -12.75 -17.57 23.94
N ARG A 32 -13.75 -17.71 23.08
CA ARG A 32 -13.64 -18.51 21.86
C ARG A 32 -12.74 -17.80 20.84
N VAL A 33 -11.87 -18.56 20.18
CA VAL A 33 -10.96 -18.10 19.13
C VAL A 33 -11.14 -19.00 17.91
N LYS A 34 -11.03 -18.43 16.71
CA LYS A 34 -11.08 -19.22 15.48
C LYS A 34 -9.85 -20.12 15.40
N GLU A 35 -10.04 -21.38 15.03
CA GLU A 35 -8.94 -22.34 14.86
C GLU A 35 -7.97 -21.82 13.78
N GLY A 36 -6.66 -21.82 14.11
CA GLY A 36 -5.61 -21.33 13.22
C GLY A 36 -5.54 -19.80 13.08
N TYR A 37 -6.29 -19.02 13.87
CA TYR A 37 -6.18 -17.56 13.85
C TYR A 37 -4.87 -17.09 14.50
N VAL A 38 -3.93 -16.72 13.65
CA VAL A 38 -2.67 -16.07 14.00
C VAL A 38 -2.86 -14.55 13.84
N PRO A 39 -2.65 -13.74 14.89
CA PRO A 39 -2.76 -12.29 14.80
C PRO A 39 -1.91 -11.71 13.66
N GLN A 40 -2.38 -10.60 13.10
CA GLN A 40 -1.71 -9.90 11.99
C GLN A 40 -0.26 -9.47 12.33
N ASP A 41 0.09 -9.36 13.62
CA ASP A 41 1.45 -9.04 14.08
C ASP A 41 2.49 -10.10 13.69
N GLU A 42 2.06 -11.34 13.48
CA GLU A 42 2.91 -12.45 13.03
C GLU A 42 2.86 -12.65 11.50
N GLN A 43 1.95 -11.96 10.79
CA GLN A 43 1.91 -12.00 9.32
C GLN A 43 2.91 -10.98 8.75
N PRO A 44 3.82 -11.40 7.85
CA PRO A 44 4.75 -10.48 7.23
C PRO A 44 3.96 -9.42 6.46
N LYS A 45 4.15 -8.16 6.84
CA LYS A 45 3.55 -7.03 6.15
C LYS A 45 4.04 -7.04 4.71
N TYR A 46 3.12 -6.93 3.77
CA TYR A 46 3.46 -6.94 2.34
C TYR A 46 4.47 -5.83 2.02
N GLU A 47 5.65 -6.23 1.52
CA GLU A 47 6.64 -5.32 0.95
C GLU A 47 6.44 -5.27 -0.57
N ALA A 48 6.54 -4.08 -1.18
CA ALA A 48 6.45 -3.97 -2.63
C ALA A 48 7.62 -4.72 -3.29
N ARG A 49 7.40 -5.33 -4.47
CA ARG A 49 8.46 -6.06 -5.21
C ARG A 49 9.75 -5.25 -5.39
N GLY A 50 9.63 -3.93 -5.62
CA GLY A 50 10.79 -3.04 -5.73
C GLY A 50 11.48 -2.73 -4.40
N GLU A 51 10.80 -2.84 -3.26
CA GLU A 51 11.40 -2.73 -1.92
C GLU A 51 12.17 -4.00 -1.55
N GLN A 52 11.58 -5.16 -1.83
CA GLN A 52 12.25 -6.46 -1.66
C GLN A 52 13.57 -6.50 -2.46
N MET A 53 13.52 -6.14 -3.74
CA MET A 53 14.73 -6.06 -4.59
C MET A 53 15.77 -5.07 -4.05
N ARG A 54 15.36 -3.91 -3.51
CA ARG A 54 16.29 -2.95 -2.90
C ARG A 54 16.91 -3.50 -1.62
N ARG A 55 16.12 -4.19 -0.79
CA ARG A 55 16.56 -4.81 0.46
C ARG A 55 17.55 -5.95 0.20
N GLU A 56 17.25 -6.80 -0.78
CA GLU A 56 18.12 -7.90 -1.23
C GLU A 56 19.44 -7.37 -1.81
N MET A 57 19.40 -6.36 -2.69
CA MET A 57 20.62 -5.73 -3.20
C MET A 57 21.43 -5.08 -2.08
N ALA A 58 20.79 -4.38 -1.16
CA ALA A 58 21.46 -3.77 -0.01
C ALA A 58 22.10 -4.82 0.92
N ALA A 59 21.41 -5.93 1.17
CA ALA A 59 21.94 -7.06 1.95
C ALA A 59 23.15 -7.71 1.28
N GLN A 60 23.19 -7.74 -0.06
CA GLN A 60 24.32 -8.23 -0.85
C GLN A 60 25.41 -7.16 -1.10
N ASN A 61 25.34 -5.99 -0.44
CA ASN A 61 26.20 -4.82 -0.68
C ASN A 61 26.29 -4.42 -2.16
N GLN A 62 25.25 -4.71 -2.94
CA GLN A 62 25.16 -4.34 -4.35
C GLN A 62 24.56 -2.94 -4.47
N ALA A 63 25.23 -2.08 -5.22
CA ALA A 63 24.68 -0.80 -5.60
C ALA A 63 23.42 -1.01 -6.47
N PRO A 64 22.38 -0.18 -6.32
CA PRO A 64 21.19 -0.26 -7.17
C PRO A 64 21.61 -0.16 -8.65
N ARG A 65 21.29 -1.19 -9.42
CA ARG A 65 21.63 -1.25 -10.84
C ARG A 65 20.77 -0.25 -11.61
N TYR A 66 21.40 0.80 -12.11
CA TYR A 66 20.74 1.81 -12.93
C TYR A 66 20.52 1.28 -14.36
N PRO A 67 19.45 1.71 -15.04
CA PRO A 67 19.29 1.47 -16.47
C PRO A 67 20.51 2.05 -17.23
N VAL A 68 20.84 1.43 -18.36
CA VAL A 68 21.95 1.86 -19.21
C VAL A 68 21.77 3.33 -19.61
N GLY A 69 22.83 4.12 -19.49
CA GLY A 69 22.81 5.57 -19.75
C GLY A 69 22.43 6.46 -18.56
N TRP A 70 22.13 5.90 -17.38
CA TRP A 70 21.81 6.68 -16.17
C TRP A 70 22.92 6.60 -15.13
N THR A 71 23.35 7.76 -14.63
CA THR A 71 24.33 7.84 -13.55
C THR A 71 23.64 7.95 -12.18
N PRO A 72 24.30 7.48 -11.09
CA PRO A 72 23.75 7.59 -9.73
C PRO A 72 23.34 9.02 -9.31
N LYS A 73 24.04 10.04 -9.82
CA LYS A 73 23.79 11.46 -9.51
C LYS A 73 22.46 11.94 -10.08
N GLN A 74 22.19 11.63 -11.36
CA GLN A 74 20.97 12.05 -12.07
C GLN A 74 19.68 11.48 -11.45
N MET A 75 19.74 10.24 -10.92
CA MET A 75 18.59 9.63 -10.23
C MET A 75 18.34 10.22 -8.84
N LYS A 76 19.39 10.59 -8.08
CA LYS A 76 19.25 11.23 -6.77
C LYS A 76 18.59 12.61 -6.90
N GLU A 77 18.95 13.36 -7.93
CA GLU A 77 18.31 14.62 -8.29
C GLU A 77 16.85 14.42 -8.71
N GLY A 78 16.56 13.41 -9.55
CA GLY A 78 15.19 13.11 -9.98
C GLY A 78 14.24 12.60 -8.88
N MET A 79 14.76 11.88 -7.87
CA MET A 79 13.97 11.45 -6.71
C MET A 79 13.66 12.61 -5.75
N ASN A 80 14.61 13.54 -5.58
CA ASN A 80 14.45 14.72 -4.72
C ASN A 80 13.60 15.81 -5.38
N ALA A 81 13.58 15.87 -6.72
CA ALA A 81 12.78 16.82 -7.48
C ALA A 81 11.28 16.44 -7.60
N ARG A 82 10.85 15.28 -7.09
CA ARG A 82 9.43 14.91 -7.03
C ARG A 82 8.79 15.50 -5.77
N PRO A 83 7.95 16.56 -5.88
CA PRO A 83 7.23 17.07 -4.72
C PRO A 83 6.25 15.97 -4.25
N GLY A 84 6.40 15.53 -3.00
CA GLY A 84 5.41 14.67 -2.33
C GLY A 84 5.81 13.25 -1.93
N ARG A 85 7.09 12.82 -2.04
CA ARG A 85 7.50 11.47 -1.57
C ARG A 85 8.63 11.40 -0.54
N ALA A 86 9.27 12.52 -0.20
CA ALA A 86 10.37 12.56 0.76
C ALA A 86 9.95 12.43 2.24
N ALA A 87 8.66 12.44 2.56
CA ALA A 87 8.15 12.47 3.95
C ALA A 87 7.56 11.14 4.47
N ALA A 88 7.61 10.04 3.71
CA ALA A 88 6.90 8.79 4.07
C ALA A 88 7.79 7.69 4.67
N SER A 89 9.11 7.89 4.79
CA SER A 89 10.02 6.84 5.28
C SER A 89 10.63 7.11 6.65
N GLN A 90 10.13 8.08 7.41
CA GLN A 90 10.60 8.35 8.78
C GLN A 90 9.40 8.68 9.67
N SER A 91 9.34 8.02 10.83
CA SER A 91 8.30 8.09 11.89
C SER A 91 7.01 7.29 11.69
N ALA A 92 6.96 6.13 12.36
CA ALA A 92 5.72 5.62 12.97
C ALA A 92 6.10 4.85 14.24
N ALA A 93 6.67 5.58 15.20
CA ALA A 93 6.67 5.18 16.60
C ALA A 93 5.26 5.45 17.15
N LYS A 94 4.58 4.38 17.58
CA LYS A 94 3.56 4.32 18.65
C LYS A 94 2.53 5.47 18.73
N SER A 95 1.30 5.22 18.26
CA SER A 95 0.10 5.78 18.88
C SER A 95 -0.70 4.66 19.54
N LYS A 96 -0.65 4.67 20.88
CA LYS A 96 -1.44 3.86 21.79
C LYS A 96 -2.82 4.53 21.87
N VAL A 97 -3.83 4.02 21.17
CA VAL A 97 -5.21 4.47 21.34
C VAL A 97 -5.91 3.50 22.28
N THR A 98 -6.24 4.03 23.45
CA THR A 98 -7.07 3.45 24.50
C THR A 98 -8.50 3.25 24.01
N PHE A 99 -9.08 2.10 24.36
CA PHE A 99 -10.47 1.71 24.09
C PHE A 99 -11.41 2.22 25.20
N ALA A 100 -12.51 2.88 24.83
CA ALA A 100 -13.82 2.76 25.49
C ALA A 100 -14.96 3.29 24.57
N PRO A 101 -16.21 2.80 24.73
CA PRO A 101 -17.20 2.65 23.64
C PRO A 101 -18.46 3.54 23.78
N GLU A 102 -19.14 3.90 22.69
CA GLU A 102 -20.64 3.91 22.64
C GLU A 102 -21.25 4.09 21.22
N LEU A 103 -22.12 3.14 20.87
CA LEU A 103 -23.36 3.10 20.04
C LEU A 103 -23.61 4.06 18.86
N GLY A 104 -23.95 3.46 17.70
CA GLY A 104 -24.83 4.05 16.67
C GLY A 104 -24.75 3.36 15.29
N PRO A 105 -25.86 2.85 14.70
CA PRO A 105 -25.83 2.15 13.40
C PRO A 105 -26.16 3.09 12.23
N GLY A 106 -25.49 2.91 11.09
CA GLY A 106 -25.87 3.59 9.84
C GLY A 106 -25.00 3.20 8.65
N PRO A 107 -25.55 2.62 7.57
CA PRO A 107 -24.79 2.12 6.42
C PRO A 107 -24.78 3.16 5.27
N SER A 108 -23.63 3.37 4.60
CA SER A 108 -23.65 3.97 3.26
C SER A 108 -22.39 3.70 2.45
N GLY A 109 -22.47 2.67 1.60
CA GLY A 109 -21.99 2.68 0.21
C GLY A 109 -20.49 2.52 -0.08
N PRO A 110 -20.14 2.03 -1.29
CA PRO A 110 -18.76 1.92 -1.73
C PRO A 110 -18.16 3.31 -1.97
N GLN A 111 -17.21 3.72 -1.13
CA GLN A 111 -16.50 4.97 -1.34
C GLN A 111 -15.55 4.85 -2.54
N LYS A 112 -15.74 5.73 -3.53
CA LYS A 112 -14.84 5.88 -4.68
C LYS A 112 -13.45 6.34 -4.19
N PRO A 113 -12.34 5.89 -4.81
CA PRO A 113 -11.01 6.27 -4.37
C PRO A 113 -10.76 7.77 -4.56
N LEU A 114 -10.21 8.41 -3.53
CA LEU A 114 -9.91 9.84 -3.37
C LEU A 114 -8.99 10.43 -4.48
N THR A 115 -8.42 9.58 -5.33
CA THR A 115 -7.55 9.97 -6.45
C THR A 115 -8.30 10.70 -7.58
N ALA A 116 -9.64 10.66 -7.57
CA ALA A 116 -10.49 11.39 -8.50
C ALA A 116 -10.51 12.92 -8.29
N VAL A 117 -10.09 13.42 -7.13
CA VAL A 117 -10.19 14.85 -6.79
C VAL A 117 -9.02 15.67 -7.35
N PHE A 118 -7.85 15.06 -7.55
CA PHE A 118 -6.62 15.79 -7.92
C PHE A 118 -6.31 15.84 -9.42
N LYS A 119 -7.11 15.20 -10.28
CA LYS A 119 -6.95 15.25 -11.75
C LYS A 119 -8.33 15.33 -12.42
N PRO A 120 -8.75 16.50 -12.95
CA PRO A 120 -10.09 16.67 -13.50
C PRO A 120 -10.37 15.80 -14.74
N ASN A 121 -9.34 15.22 -15.38
CA ASN A 121 -9.44 14.44 -16.63
C ASN A 121 -8.85 13.01 -16.52
N ALA A 122 -8.99 12.36 -15.37
CA ALA A 122 -8.80 10.91 -15.32
C ALA A 122 -9.86 10.24 -16.21
N CYS A 123 -9.47 9.26 -17.04
CA CYS A 123 -10.45 8.53 -17.85
C CYS A 123 -11.26 7.64 -16.92
N ILE A 124 -12.56 7.91 -16.80
CA ILE A 124 -13.50 7.25 -15.91
C ILE A 124 -14.48 6.41 -16.73
N THR A 125 -14.80 6.86 -17.94
CA THR A 125 -15.75 6.19 -18.85
C THR A 125 -15.05 5.62 -20.10
N PRO A 126 -15.65 4.62 -20.79
CA PRO A 126 -15.14 4.13 -22.07
C PRO A 126 -14.96 5.24 -23.12
N GLN A 127 -15.81 6.27 -23.07
CA GLN A 127 -15.74 7.44 -23.95
C GLN A 127 -14.42 8.20 -23.74
N ASP A 128 -14.02 8.44 -22.49
CA ASP A 128 -12.75 9.12 -22.18
C ASP A 128 -11.53 8.37 -22.71
N HIS A 129 -11.59 7.04 -22.73
CA HIS A 129 -10.53 6.20 -23.30
C HIS A 129 -10.45 6.36 -24.82
N LEU A 130 -11.59 6.41 -25.51
CA LEU A 130 -11.65 6.65 -26.94
C LEU A 130 -11.16 8.05 -27.29
N GLU A 131 -11.58 9.07 -26.54
CA GLU A 131 -11.12 10.46 -26.72
C GLU A 131 -9.62 10.62 -26.56
N LYS A 132 -9.01 9.90 -25.61
CA LYS A 132 -7.54 9.88 -25.46
C LYS A 132 -6.85 9.26 -26.66
N LYS A 133 -7.42 8.18 -27.22
CA LYS A 133 -6.89 7.57 -28.45
C LYS A 133 -6.99 8.54 -29.62
N ILE A 134 -8.13 9.22 -29.78
CA ILE A 134 -8.34 10.25 -30.80
C ILE A 134 -7.30 11.37 -30.66
N LYS A 135 -7.14 11.94 -29.46
CA LYS A 135 -6.16 13.02 -29.19
C LYS A 135 -4.72 12.59 -29.49
N ASN A 136 -4.36 11.34 -29.21
CA ASN A 136 -3.03 10.82 -29.53
C ASN A 136 -2.82 10.65 -31.04
N VAL A 137 -3.85 10.23 -31.78
CA VAL A 137 -3.79 10.15 -33.24
C VAL A 137 -3.70 11.55 -33.84
N GLN A 138 -4.50 12.51 -33.36
CA GLN A 138 -4.45 13.91 -33.80
C GLN A 138 -3.03 14.50 -33.66
N LYS A 139 -2.37 14.27 -32.51
CA LYS A 139 -0.99 14.73 -32.30
C LYS A 139 0.00 14.17 -33.32
N LYS A 140 -0.16 12.90 -33.71
CA LYS A 140 0.70 12.28 -34.72
C LYS A 140 0.49 12.90 -36.10
N ILE A 141 -0.75 13.25 -36.43
CA ILE A 141 -1.07 13.96 -37.68
C ILE A 141 -0.40 15.35 -37.66
N ASP A 142 -0.55 16.11 -36.57
CA ASP A 142 0.08 17.43 -36.43
C ASP A 142 1.62 17.36 -36.50
N GLU A 143 2.22 16.29 -35.97
CA GLU A 143 3.67 16.04 -36.05
C GLU A 143 4.11 15.75 -37.49
N ILE A 144 3.33 14.96 -38.23
CA ILE A 144 3.56 14.69 -39.65
C ILE A 144 3.48 16.00 -40.46
N ASP A 145 2.45 16.81 -40.27
CA ASP A 145 2.27 18.08 -40.99
C ASP A 145 3.45 19.04 -40.73
N LYS A 146 3.94 19.09 -39.48
CA LYS A 146 5.14 19.88 -39.13
C LYS A 146 6.39 19.36 -39.81
N LEU A 147 6.56 18.04 -39.91
CA LEU A 147 7.69 17.44 -40.60
C LEU A 147 7.62 17.72 -42.10
N GLU A 148 6.44 17.60 -42.71
CA GLU A 148 6.23 17.94 -44.12
C GLU A 148 6.51 19.42 -44.41
N ALA A 149 6.06 20.33 -43.54
CA ALA A 149 6.33 21.75 -43.67
C ALA A 149 7.83 22.06 -43.56
N ARG A 150 8.57 21.28 -42.76
CA ARG A 150 10.02 21.41 -42.63
C ARG A 150 10.74 20.90 -43.88
N ILE A 151 10.31 19.76 -44.42
CA ILE A 151 10.88 19.18 -45.65
C ILE A 151 10.59 20.06 -46.88
N LYS A 152 9.40 20.67 -46.98
CA LYS A 152 9.04 21.57 -48.08
C LYS A 152 9.75 22.93 -48.04
N LYS A 153 10.38 23.27 -46.91
CA LYS A 153 11.07 24.55 -46.70
C LYS A 153 12.55 24.49 -47.10
N ASP A 154 13.12 23.29 -47.20
CA ASP A 154 14.47 23.02 -47.73
C ASP A 154 14.40 22.82 -49.26
#